data_AF-A0A7C3W7Q3-F1
#
_entry.id   AF-A0A7C3W7Q3-F1
#
_cell.length_a   1.000
_cell.length_b   1.000
_cell.length_c   1.000
_cell.angle_alpha   90.00
_cell.angle_beta   90.00
_cell.angle_gamma   90.00
#
_symmetry.space_group_name_H-M   'P 1'
#
loop_
_entity.id
_entity.type
_entity.pdbx_description
1 polymer ?
#
loop_
_entity_poly.entity_id
_entity_poly.type
_entity_poly.pdbx_seq_one_letter_code
_entity_poly.pdbx_strand_id
1 'polypeptide(L)'
;MPDRRTVDELSLEELEELLIIKRREARMQRLRQLAAQGRVAHVNPLALEQMPASAPGHPPPRQTGRRFSAVQLKSSDAAASFPTPAMSRGRRWRDRILLGIEILALAGLLFIFISTYDTLRTLNQEMVTARAAGQEMLAPTPTPLVYFERLPGGHTPPNQLGGTAPDVPLHLQQWVQPAPPQPLPTPSVGKPTRIVIPAIGVDAPIVEGVTWEDLKKGVGHLPGSAHPGQRGNMYLAAH
;
A
#
# COMPACT_ATOMS: atom_id res chain seq x y z
N MET A 1 -29.39 -45.70 -9.27
CA MET A 1 -30.77 -45.19 -9.19
C MET A 1 -30.81 -44.23 -8.01
N PRO A 2 -31.10 -42.93 -8.18
CA PRO A 2 -31.20 -42.03 -7.03
C PRO A 2 -32.43 -42.42 -6.20
N ASP A 3 -32.22 -42.71 -4.93
CA ASP A 3 -33.33 -42.96 -4.01
C ASP A 3 -34.14 -41.67 -3.85
N ARG A 4 -35.47 -41.75 -4.05
CA ARG A 4 -36.38 -40.60 -4.11
C ARG A 4 -37.28 -40.47 -2.87
N ARG A 5 -37.01 -41.27 -1.83
CA ARG A 5 -37.73 -41.20 -0.55
C ARG A 5 -37.53 -39.83 0.09
N THR A 6 -38.63 -39.29 0.62
CA THR A 6 -38.62 -37.98 1.28
C THR A 6 -38.09 -38.14 2.72
N VAL A 7 -37.58 -37.06 3.31
CA VAL A 7 -36.88 -37.07 4.63
C VAL A 7 -37.72 -37.72 5.74
N ASP A 8 -39.05 -37.64 5.65
CA ASP A 8 -39.99 -38.18 6.64
C ASP A 8 -40.22 -39.70 6.52
N GLU A 9 -39.82 -40.32 5.40
CA GLU A 9 -39.94 -41.77 5.16
C GLU A 9 -38.66 -42.53 5.50
N LEU A 10 -37.56 -41.81 5.75
CA LEU A 10 -36.28 -42.40 6.14
C LEU A 10 -36.27 -42.72 7.63
N SER A 11 -35.78 -43.91 7.95
CA SER A 11 -35.50 -44.24 9.34
C SER A 11 -34.37 -43.37 9.88
N LEU A 12 -34.35 -43.16 11.21
CA LEU A 12 -33.33 -42.35 11.88
C LEU A 12 -31.90 -42.82 11.55
N GLU A 13 -31.70 -44.14 11.46
CA GLU A 13 -30.43 -44.79 11.15
C GLU A 13 -29.96 -44.47 9.72
N GLU A 14 -30.86 -44.53 8.74
CA GLU A 14 -30.56 -44.18 7.35
C GLU A 14 -30.25 -42.68 7.20
N LEU A 15 -30.93 -41.82 7.97
CA LEU A 15 -30.65 -40.38 7.98
C LEU A 15 -29.26 -40.07 8.56
N GLU A 16 -28.85 -40.78 9.62
CA GLU A 16 -27.51 -40.68 10.20
C GLU A 16 -26.43 -41.15 9.22
N GLU A 17 -26.66 -42.25 8.50
CA GLU A 17 -25.73 -42.75 7.49
C GLU A 17 -25.57 -41.75 6.32
N LEU A 18 -26.68 -41.20 5.83
CA LEU A 18 -26.65 -40.14 4.81
C LEU A 18 -25.92 -38.88 5.29
N LEU A 19 -26.08 -38.50 6.56
CA LEU A 19 -25.34 -37.38 7.15
C LEU A 19 -23.83 -37.67 7.24
N ILE A 20 -23.44 -38.88 7.61
CA ILE A 20 -22.03 -39.29 7.66
C ILE A 20 -21.42 -39.21 6.26
N ILE A 21 -22.13 -39.74 5.25
CA ILE A 21 -21.69 -39.69 3.84
C ILE A 21 -21.55 -38.23 3.38
N LYS A 22 -22.55 -37.38 3.62
CA LYS A 22 -22.51 -35.96 3.24
C LYS A 22 -21.40 -35.18 3.93
N ARG A 23 -21.16 -35.47 5.22
CA ARG A 23 -20.06 -34.85 5.98
C ARG A 23 -18.69 -35.25 5.44
N ARG A 24 -18.54 -36.50 5.00
CA ARG A 24 -17.32 -37.00 4.35
C ARG A 24 -17.07 -36.31 3.01
N GLU A 25 -18.11 -36.17 2.18
CA GLU A 25 -18.05 -35.45 0.91
C GLU A 25 -17.63 -33.98 1.09
N ALA A 26 -18.26 -33.27 2.04
CA ALA A 26 -17.93 -31.88 2.33
C ALA A 26 -16.47 -31.70 2.81
N ARG A 27 -15.97 -32.64 3.63
CA ARG A 27 -14.57 -32.65 4.08
C ARG A 27 -13.61 -32.87 2.90
N MET A 28 -13.94 -33.78 1.99
CA MET A 28 -13.15 -34.02 0.78
C MET A 28 -13.14 -32.79 -0.16
N GLN A 29 -14.28 -32.11 -0.31
CA GLN A 29 -14.36 -30.88 -1.11
C GLN A 29 -13.49 -29.75 -0.53
N ARG A 30 -13.51 -29.56 0.80
CA ARG A 30 -12.64 -28.57 1.47
C ARG A 30 -11.16 -28.90 1.28
N LEU A 31 -10.77 -30.17 1.40
CA LEU A 31 -9.38 -30.59 1.15
C LEU A 31 -8.99 -30.35 -0.31
N ARG A 32 -9.87 -30.61 -1.28
CA ARG A 32 -9.62 -30.30 -2.71
C ARG A 32 -9.46 -28.81 -2.95
N GLN A 33 -10.29 -27.96 -2.33
CA GLN A 33 -10.15 -26.50 -2.42
C GLN A 33 -8.82 -26.01 -1.84
N LEU A 34 -8.41 -26.55 -0.70
CA LEU A 34 -7.12 -26.21 -0.07
C LEU A 34 -5.93 -26.74 -0.89
N ALA A 35 -6.06 -27.91 -1.52
CA ALA A 35 -5.06 -28.45 -2.42
C ALA A 35 -4.92 -27.61 -3.71
N ALA A 36 -6.04 -27.17 -4.30
CA ALA A 36 -6.05 -26.25 -5.45
C ALA A 36 -5.40 -24.89 -5.12
N GLN A 37 -5.48 -24.46 -3.85
CA GLN A 37 -4.81 -23.25 -3.34
C GLN A 37 -3.33 -23.49 -2.96
N GLY A 38 -2.76 -24.67 -3.25
CA GLY A 38 -1.36 -25.00 -3.00
C GLY A 38 -0.99 -25.18 -1.52
N ARG A 39 -1.97 -25.33 -0.63
CA ARG A 39 -1.78 -25.32 0.84
C ARG A 39 -1.75 -26.70 1.50
N VAL A 40 -1.73 -27.80 0.73
CA VAL A 40 -1.76 -29.16 1.31
C VAL A 40 -0.57 -29.99 0.83
N ALA A 41 0.30 -30.35 1.78
CA ALA A 41 1.32 -31.38 1.61
C ALA A 41 0.65 -32.76 1.48
N HIS A 42 1.15 -33.57 0.55
CA HIS A 42 0.67 -34.93 0.26
C HIS A 42 0.40 -35.74 1.54
N VAL A 43 -0.86 -36.01 1.87
CA VAL A 43 -1.22 -36.99 2.90
C VAL A 43 -1.55 -38.30 2.19
N ASN A 44 -0.77 -39.33 2.48
CA ASN A 44 -0.82 -40.64 1.83
C ASN A 44 -2.21 -41.29 2.03
N PRO A 45 -2.97 -41.61 0.95
CA PRO A 45 -4.34 -42.10 1.07
C PRO A 45 -4.48 -43.50 1.69
N LEU A 46 -3.37 -44.24 1.85
CA LEU A 46 -3.35 -45.58 2.44
C LEU A 46 -3.25 -45.59 3.99
N ALA A 47 -3.07 -44.44 4.63
CA ALA A 47 -3.03 -44.35 6.10
C ALA A 47 -4.43 -44.36 6.76
N LEU A 48 -5.51 -44.31 5.96
CA LEU A 48 -6.89 -44.27 6.45
C LEU A 48 -7.61 -45.63 6.42
N GLU A 49 -6.94 -46.70 5.96
CA GLU A 49 -7.56 -48.02 5.75
C GLU A 49 -7.20 -49.06 6.83
N GLN A 50 -6.33 -48.71 7.79
CA GLN A 50 -5.94 -49.60 8.90
C GLN A 50 -6.24 -48.98 10.27
N MET A 51 -7.51 -49.01 10.66
CA MET A 51 -7.89 -49.03 12.09
C MET A 51 -9.02 -50.04 12.28
N PRO A 52 -8.93 -50.97 13.26
CA PRO A 52 -9.91 -52.02 13.44
C PRO A 52 -11.22 -51.49 14.03
N ALA A 53 -12.34 -52.05 13.55
CA ALA A 53 -13.67 -51.87 14.12
C ALA A 53 -13.74 -52.42 15.55
N SER A 54 -14.23 -51.61 16.50
CA SER A 54 -14.52 -52.03 17.87
C SER A 54 -16.03 -52.22 18.06
N ALA A 55 -16.40 -53.40 18.56
CA ALA A 55 -17.75 -53.80 18.95
C ALA A 55 -18.13 -53.23 20.36
N PRO A 56 -19.42 -53.31 20.78
CA PRO A 56 -20.07 -52.27 21.58
C PRO A 56 -20.11 -52.55 23.09
N GLY A 57 -20.17 -51.48 23.90
CA GLY A 57 -20.65 -51.55 25.28
C GLY A 57 -20.08 -50.48 26.22
N HIS A 58 -20.79 -49.35 26.38
CA HIS A 58 -21.12 -48.68 27.66
C HIS A 58 -21.61 -47.23 27.49
N PRO A 59 -22.49 -46.72 28.38
CA PRO A 59 -23.13 -45.41 28.25
C PRO A 59 -22.18 -44.25 28.61
N PRO A 60 -22.48 -43.00 28.17
CA PRO A 60 -21.49 -41.93 28.15
C PRO A 60 -21.50 -41.08 29.44
N PRO A 61 -20.35 -40.59 29.93
CA PRO A 61 -20.34 -39.34 30.66
C PRO A 61 -20.25 -38.17 29.66
N ARG A 62 -21.27 -37.32 29.68
CA ARG A 62 -21.21 -35.94 29.17
C ARG A 62 -19.92 -35.27 29.66
N GLN A 63 -19.09 -34.78 28.73
CA GLN A 63 -18.06 -33.79 29.03
C GLN A 63 -18.13 -32.65 28.02
N THR A 64 -18.78 -31.59 28.49
CA THR A 64 -18.43 -30.18 28.31
C THR A 64 -16.98 -29.92 27.90
N GLY A 65 -16.82 -29.02 26.93
CA GLY A 65 -15.69 -28.10 26.86
C GLY A 65 -14.40 -28.69 26.30
N ARG A 66 -14.01 -28.16 25.13
CA ARG A 66 -12.67 -28.18 24.54
C ARG A 66 -11.58 -28.25 25.62
N ARG A 67 -11.01 -29.44 25.84
CA ARG A 67 -9.74 -29.57 26.54
C ARG A 67 -8.63 -29.46 25.51
N PHE A 68 -7.92 -28.34 25.57
CA PHE A 68 -6.62 -28.21 24.93
C PHE A 68 -5.75 -29.37 25.39
N SER A 69 -5.18 -30.13 24.44
CA SER A 69 -4.10 -31.07 24.74
C SER A 69 -2.86 -30.22 24.99
N ALA A 70 -2.61 -29.89 26.26
CA ALA A 70 -1.31 -29.40 26.66
C ALA A 70 -0.34 -30.57 26.51
N VAL A 71 0.58 -30.45 25.54
CA VAL A 71 1.79 -31.26 25.51
C VAL A 71 2.45 -31.09 26.87
N GLN A 72 2.49 -32.15 27.68
CA GLN A 72 3.32 -32.13 28.88
C GLN A 72 4.78 -32.02 28.41
N LEU A 73 5.33 -30.81 28.43
CA LEU A 73 6.77 -30.68 28.60
C LEU A 73 7.06 -31.24 29.99
N LYS A 74 7.75 -32.38 30.00
CA LYS A 74 8.31 -32.95 31.22
C LYS A 74 9.11 -31.85 31.92
N SER A 75 8.62 -31.40 33.07
CA SER A 75 9.35 -30.50 33.95
C SER A 75 10.59 -31.25 34.42
N SER A 76 11.76 -30.77 33.99
CA SER A 76 13.07 -31.31 34.34
C SER A 76 13.47 -30.92 35.77
N ASP A 77 12.60 -31.19 36.74
CA ASP A 77 12.96 -31.19 38.17
C ASP A 77 12.98 -32.62 38.67
N ALA A 78 13.88 -33.38 38.07
CA ALA A 78 14.47 -34.56 38.66
C ALA A 78 15.90 -34.58 38.17
N ALA A 79 16.85 -34.62 39.10
CA ALA A 79 18.27 -34.77 38.88
C ALA A 79 18.59 -36.11 38.19
N ALA A 80 18.21 -36.23 36.92
CA ALA A 80 18.61 -37.26 36.00
C ALA A 80 19.67 -36.65 35.10
N SER A 81 20.92 -36.92 35.45
CA SER A 81 22.11 -36.65 34.66
C SER A 81 22.02 -37.42 33.33
N PHE A 82 21.36 -36.81 32.34
CA PHE A 82 21.51 -37.21 30.95
C PHE A 82 22.94 -36.92 30.52
N PRO A 83 23.69 -37.87 29.94
CA PRO A 83 24.97 -37.55 29.34
C PRO A 83 24.68 -36.59 28.19
N THR A 84 24.99 -35.31 28.40
CA THR A 84 25.08 -34.35 27.30
C THR A 84 26.02 -34.96 26.26
N PRO A 85 25.63 -35.11 24.98
CA PRO A 85 26.55 -35.59 23.97
C PRO A 85 27.77 -34.67 24.01
N ALA A 86 28.91 -35.21 24.45
CA ALA A 86 30.15 -34.46 24.55
C ALA A 86 30.47 -33.95 23.15
N MET A 87 30.16 -32.67 22.89
CA MET A 87 30.41 -32.05 21.60
C MET A 87 31.85 -32.34 21.22
N SER A 88 32.05 -33.03 20.09
CA SER A 88 33.40 -33.34 19.63
C SER A 88 34.19 -32.05 19.47
N ARG A 89 35.46 -32.06 19.88
CA ARG A 89 36.34 -30.86 19.84
C ARG A 89 36.30 -30.16 18.47
N GLY A 90 36.12 -30.91 17.37
CA GLY A 90 35.98 -30.38 16.01
C GLY A 90 34.72 -29.56 15.75
N ARG A 91 33.56 -29.89 16.34
CA ARG A 91 32.33 -29.10 16.17
C ARG A 91 32.44 -27.74 16.87
N ARG A 92 33.04 -27.71 18.08
CA ARG A 92 33.26 -26.46 18.83
C ARG A 92 34.16 -25.46 18.11
N TRP A 93 35.16 -25.93 17.36
CA TRP A 93 36.05 -25.04 16.59
C TRP A 93 35.35 -24.47 15.37
N ARG A 94 34.56 -25.28 14.65
CA ARG A 94 33.71 -24.81 13.55
C ARG A 94 32.71 -23.76 14.00
N ASP A 95 32.03 -23.98 15.11
CA ASP A 95 31.04 -23.04 15.65
C ASP A 95 31.70 -21.69 16.00
N ARG A 96 32.93 -21.71 16.53
CA ARG A 96 33.71 -20.48 16.79
C ARG A 96 34.15 -19.76 15.52
N ILE A 97 34.52 -20.49 14.46
CA ILE A 97 34.84 -19.88 13.16
C ILE A 97 33.59 -19.23 12.56
N LEU A 98 32.45 -19.93 12.59
CA LEU A 98 31.19 -19.39 12.08
C LEU A 98 30.78 -18.12 12.83
N LEU A 99 30.92 -18.12 14.16
CA LEU A 99 30.69 -16.93 14.98
C LEU A 99 31.67 -15.80 14.65
N GLY A 100 32.95 -16.11 14.38
CA GLY A 100 33.93 -15.11 13.93
C GLY A 100 33.56 -14.48 12.58
N ILE A 101 33.11 -15.30 11.62
CA ILE A 101 32.65 -14.84 10.31
C ILE A 101 31.40 -13.97 10.45
N GLU A 102 30.46 -14.37 11.30
CA GLU A 102 29.23 -13.61 11.56
C GLU A 102 29.55 -12.22 12.14
N ILE A 103 30.44 -12.14 13.13
CA ILE A 103 30.88 -10.87 13.70
C ILE A 103 31.58 -10.01 12.64
N LEU A 104 32.45 -10.61 11.82
CA LEU A 104 33.11 -9.89 10.73
C LEU A 104 32.09 -9.33 9.72
N ALA A 105 31.08 -10.12 9.36
CA ALA A 105 30.02 -9.71 8.45
C ALA A 105 29.20 -8.56 9.03
N LEU A 106 28.84 -8.62 10.32
CA LEU A 106 28.14 -7.53 11.02
C LEU A 106 29.00 -6.26 11.09
N ALA A 107 30.29 -6.39 11.41
CA ALA A 107 31.22 -5.26 11.45
C ALA A 107 31.39 -4.63 10.06
N GLY A 108 31.51 -5.45 9.01
CA GLY A 108 31.59 -4.99 7.63
C GLY A 108 30.31 -4.29 7.18
N LEU A 109 29.13 -4.83 7.51
CA LEU A 109 27.85 -4.20 7.24
C LEU A 109 27.76 -2.82 7.93
N LEU A 110 28.11 -2.75 9.22
CA LEU A 110 28.11 -1.51 9.97
C LEU A 110 29.08 -0.48 9.36
N PHE A 111 30.26 -0.92 8.93
CA PHE A 111 31.22 -0.08 8.24
C PHE A 111 30.65 0.51 6.93
N ILE A 112 29.96 -0.31 6.13
CA ILE A 112 29.29 0.15 4.90
C ILE A 112 28.22 1.21 5.21
N PHE A 113 27.41 1.01 6.26
CA PHE A 113 26.41 2.00 6.66
C PHE A 113 27.05 3.33 7.09
N ILE A 114 28.10 3.28 7.90
CA ILE A 114 28.81 4.48 8.36
C ILE A 114 29.45 5.21 7.16
N SER A 115 30.13 4.49 6.27
CA SER A 115 30.74 5.06 5.07
C SER A 115 29.70 5.68 4.12
N THR A 116 28.56 5.01 3.94
CA THR A 116 27.45 5.53 3.13
C THR A 116 26.87 6.79 3.76
N TYR A 117 26.65 6.79 5.08
CA TYR A 117 26.13 7.95 5.80
C TYR A 117 27.08 9.16 5.71
N ASP A 118 28.39 8.94 5.85
CA ASP A 118 29.39 9.99 5.69
C ASP A 118 29.40 10.55 4.26
N THR A 119 29.35 9.66 3.25
CA THR A 119 29.26 10.04 1.83
C THR A 119 27.99 10.86 1.53
N LEU A 120 26.84 10.46 2.09
CA LEU A 120 25.59 11.21 1.93
C LEU A 120 25.67 12.58 2.61
N ARG A 121 26.35 12.67 3.77
CA ARG A 121 26.53 13.92 4.49
C ARG A 121 27.46 14.88 3.74
N THR A 122 28.57 14.39 3.19
CA THR A 122 29.51 15.20 2.39
C THR A 122 28.84 15.71 1.11
N LEU A 123 28.16 14.83 0.37
CA LEU A 123 27.42 15.22 -0.83
C LEU A 123 26.34 16.28 -0.55
N ASN A 124 25.61 16.14 0.56
CA ASN A 124 24.61 17.13 0.93
C ASN A 124 25.25 18.50 1.25
N GLN A 125 26.39 18.50 1.95
CA GLN A 125 27.15 19.72 2.22
C GLN A 125 27.67 20.38 0.93
N GLU A 126 28.25 19.61 0.02
CA GLU A 126 28.73 20.09 -1.29
C GLU A 126 27.59 20.62 -2.17
N MET A 127 26.43 19.98 -2.15
CA MET A 127 25.23 20.45 -2.86
C MET A 127 24.73 21.79 -2.31
N VAL A 128 24.72 21.95 -0.98
CA VAL A 128 24.32 23.21 -0.34
C VAL A 128 25.31 24.33 -0.67
N THR A 129 26.61 24.07 -0.62
CA THR A 129 27.63 25.08 -0.95
C THR A 129 27.65 25.43 -2.44
N ALA A 130 27.52 24.44 -3.33
CA ALA A 130 27.44 24.68 -4.78
C ALA A 130 26.19 25.47 -5.16
N ARG A 131 25.05 25.20 -4.51
CA ARG A 131 23.82 25.96 -4.71
C ARG A 131 23.92 27.39 -4.16
N ALA A 132 24.52 27.56 -2.99
CA ALA A 132 24.80 28.89 -2.44
C ALA A 132 25.75 29.70 -3.34
N ALA A 133 26.83 29.08 -3.85
CA ALA A 133 27.76 29.71 -4.80
C ALA A 133 27.08 30.04 -6.15
N GLY A 134 26.20 29.18 -6.65
CA GLY A 134 25.38 29.47 -7.82
C GLY A 134 24.37 30.61 -7.59
N GLN A 135 23.90 30.79 -6.35
CA GLN A 135 23.06 31.92 -5.94
C GLN A 135 23.85 33.20 -5.68
N GLU A 136 25.13 33.13 -5.32
CA GLU A 136 26.05 34.28 -5.26
C GLU A 136 26.55 34.70 -6.66
N MET A 137 26.63 33.76 -7.62
CA MET A 137 26.92 34.04 -9.04
C MET A 137 25.70 34.50 -9.85
N LEU A 138 24.50 34.43 -9.27
CA LEU A 138 23.41 35.32 -9.67
C LEU A 138 23.78 36.72 -9.16
N ALA A 139 24.78 37.33 -9.83
CA ALA A 139 24.95 38.76 -9.84
C ALA A 139 23.54 39.36 -9.99
N PRO A 140 23.16 40.39 -9.21
CA PRO A 140 21.93 41.11 -9.49
C PRO A 140 22.00 41.42 -10.97
N THR A 141 21.11 40.82 -11.76
CA THR A 141 21.04 41.09 -13.19
C THR A 141 21.06 42.62 -13.25
N PRO A 142 22.11 43.25 -13.82
CA PRO A 142 22.19 44.70 -13.82
C PRO A 142 20.88 45.12 -14.41
N THR A 143 20.01 45.69 -13.56
CA THR A 143 18.68 46.06 -13.98
C THR A 143 18.99 47.09 -15.04
N PRO A 144 18.76 46.79 -16.33
CA PRO A 144 19.16 47.73 -17.35
C PRO A 144 18.43 49.02 -16.99
N LEU A 145 19.18 50.11 -16.78
CA LEU A 145 18.63 51.46 -16.56
C LEU A 145 17.95 52.00 -17.83
N VAL A 146 17.50 51.10 -18.69
CA VAL A 146 16.73 51.36 -19.88
C VAL A 146 15.28 51.08 -19.50
N TYR A 147 14.63 52.11 -18.96
CA TYR A 147 13.17 52.14 -18.84
C TYR A 147 12.60 52.27 -20.25
N PHE A 148 12.40 51.12 -20.90
CA PHE A 148 11.50 51.06 -22.04
C PHE A 148 10.08 51.09 -21.49
N GLU A 149 9.47 52.27 -21.48
CA GLU A 149 8.04 52.43 -21.22
C GLU A 149 7.21 51.53 -22.14
N ARG A 150 7.74 51.24 -23.34
CA ARG A 150 7.17 50.34 -24.34
C ARG A 150 8.23 49.40 -24.93
N LEU A 151 7.99 48.09 -24.85
CA LEU A 151 8.84 47.07 -25.47
C LEU A 151 8.76 47.13 -27.02
N PRO A 152 9.72 46.58 -27.77
CA PRO A 152 9.66 46.52 -29.23
C PRO A 152 8.38 45.88 -29.80
N GLY A 153 7.70 45.03 -28.99
CA GLY A 153 6.40 44.43 -29.31
C GLY A 153 5.19 45.30 -28.96
N GLY A 154 5.37 46.58 -28.60
CA GLY A 154 4.30 47.51 -28.27
C GLY A 154 3.74 47.37 -26.85
N HIS A 155 4.04 46.29 -26.13
CA HIS A 155 3.52 46.06 -24.79
C HIS A 155 4.34 46.76 -23.70
N THR A 156 3.66 47.30 -22.71
CA THR A 156 4.30 47.82 -21.48
C THR A 156 4.54 46.67 -20.49
N PRO A 157 5.70 46.59 -19.82
CA PRO A 157 5.97 45.59 -18.80
C PRO A 157 4.95 45.71 -17.63
N PRO A 158 4.56 44.58 -17.01
CA PRO A 158 3.58 44.60 -15.93
C PRO A 158 4.09 45.42 -14.73
N ASN A 159 3.25 46.35 -14.24
CA ASN A 159 3.49 47.11 -13.01
C ASN A 159 3.38 46.19 -11.77
N GLN A 160 3.95 46.58 -10.63
CA GLN A 160 3.76 45.97 -9.30
C GLN A 160 2.29 45.76 -8.91
N LEU A 161 1.35 46.52 -9.51
CA LEU A 161 -0.09 46.35 -9.35
C LEU A 161 -0.74 45.33 -10.33
N GLY A 162 0.08 44.60 -11.11
CA GLY A 162 -0.38 43.58 -12.06
C GLY A 162 -1.08 44.12 -13.31
N GLY A 163 -1.13 45.44 -13.49
CA GLY A 163 -1.73 46.09 -14.67
C GLY A 163 -0.71 46.36 -15.77
N THR A 164 -1.13 46.21 -17.03
CA THR A 164 -0.46 46.83 -18.17
C THR A 164 -0.72 48.34 -18.11
N ALA A 165 0.30 49.18 -18.28
CA ALA A 165 0.05 50.60 -18.46
C ALA A 165 -0.82 50.76 -19.72
N PRO A 166 -1.84 51.65 -19.71
CA PRO A 166 -2.69 51.82 -20.88
C PRO A 166 -1.83 52.25 -22.06
N ASP A 167 -1.83 51.43 -23.12
CA ASP A 167 -1.08 51.68 -24.37
C ASP A 167 -1.55 52.95 -25.11
N VAL A 168 -2.63 53.54 -24.62
CA VAL A 168 -3.31 54.70 -25.16
C VAL A 168 -2.83 55.96 -24.42
N PRO A 169 -2.26 56.95 -25.15
CA PRO A 169 -1.91 58.26 -24.59
C PRO A 169 -3.09 58.91 -23.84
N LEU A 170 -2.81 59.64 -22.75
CA LEU A 170 -3.83 60.21 -21.84
C LEU A 170 -4.97 60.98 -22.55
N HIS A 171 -4.63 61.72 -23.62
CA HIS A 171 -5.60 62.50 -24.39
C HIS A 171 -6.56 61.64 -25.24
N LEU A 172 -6.17 60.40 -25.57
CA LEU A 172 -6.93 59.43 -26.35
C LEU A 172 -7.72 58.44 -25.48
N GLN A 173 -7.41 58.33 -24.19
CA GLN A 173 -8.09 57.38 -23.28
C GLN A 173 -9.60 57.66 -23.16
N GLN A 174 -10.01 58.91 -23.26
CA GLN A 174 -11.43 59.30 -23.27
C GLN A 174 -12.16 58.90 -24.58
N TRP A 175 -11.41 58.61 -25.66
CA TRP A 175 -11.95 58.28 -26.98
C TRP A 175 -11.81 56.80 -27.34
N VAL A 176 -10.98 56.05 -26.62
CA VAL A 176 -10.78 54.62 -26.81
C VAL A 176 -11.60 53.87 -25.77
N GLN A 177 -12.71 53.28 -26.21
CA GLN A 177 -13.43 52.31 -25.40
C GLN A 177 -12.54 51.06 -25.23
N PRO A 178 -12.13 50.68 -24.00
CA PRO A 178 -11.40 49.43 -23.82
C PRO A 178 -12.25 48.28 -24.35
N ALA A 179 -11.63 47.41 -25.15
CA ALA A 179 -12.31 46.23 -25.67
C ALA A 179 -12.85 45.41 -24.48
N PRO A 180 -14.11 44.95 -24.53
CA PRO A 180 -14.62 44.07 -23.48
C PRO A 180 -13.71 42.84 -23.38
N PRO A 181 -13.38 42.39 -22.15
CA PRO A 181 -12.54 41.22 -21.96
C PRO A 181 -13.16 40.05 -22.72
N GLN A 182 -12.41 39.50 -23.67
CA GLN A 182 -12.88 38.36 -24.43
C GLN A 182 -13.05 37.18 -23.45
N PRO A 183 -14.19 36.47 -23.50
CA PRO A 183 -14.35 35.28 -22.69
C PRO A 183 -13.23 34.31 -23.06
N LEU A 184 -12.49 33.85 -22.06
CA LEU A 184 -11.53 32.78 -22.24
C LEU A 184 -12.27 31.60 -22.89
N PRO A 185 -11.69 30.96 -23.92
CA PRO A 185 -12.30 29.77 -24.48
C PRO A 185 -12.51 28.77 -23.34
N THR A 186 -13.71 28.18 -23.27
CA THR A 186 -13.96 27.09 -22.32
C THR A 186 -12.88 26.03 -22.52
N PRO A 187 -12.14 25.64 -21.48
CA PRO A 187 -11.11 24.64 -21.60
C PRO A 187 -11.65 23.40 -22.32
N SER A 188 -10.84 22.83 -23.21
CA SER A 188 -11.16 21.56 -23.83
C SER A 188 -11.37 20.49 -22.76
N VAL A 189 -12.16 19.46 -23.10
CA VAL A 189 -12.38 18.32 -22.21
C VAL A 189 -11.03 17.76 -21.75
N GLY A 190 -10.77 17.82 -20.46
CA GLY A 190 -9.48 17.47 -19.86
C GLY A 190 -9.64 16.66 -18.58
N LYS A 191 -8.56 16.05 -18.10
CA LYS A 191 -8.57 15.41 -16.78
C LYS A 191 -8.62 16.48 -15.68
N PRO A 192 -9.41 16.28 -14.62
CA PRO A 192 -9.43 17.21 -13.49
C PRO A 192 -8.10 17.13 -12.72
N THR A 193 -7.50 18.29 -12.44
CA THR A 193 -6.17 18.37 -11.80
C THR A 193 -6.22 19.06 -10.43
N ARG A 194 -7.09 20.05 -10.26
CA ARG A 194 -7.17 20.87 -9.05
C ARG A 194 -8.58 21.46 -8.90
N ILE A 195 -9.05 21.56 -7.67
CA ILE A 195 -10.30 22.24 -7.33
C ILE A 195 -9.98 23.46 -6.45
N VAL A 196 -10.52 24.62 -6.82
CA VAL A 196 -10.39 25.87 -6.08
C VAL A 196 -11.78 26.43 -5.83
N ILE A 197 -12.13 26.64 -4.55
CA ILE A 197 -13.38 27.25 -4.13
C ILE A 197 -13.05 28.42 -3.18
N PRO A 198 -12.86 29.63 -3.72
CA PRO A 198 -12.37 30.78 -2.95
C PRO A 198 -13.27 31.16 -1.76
N ALA A 199 -14.59 31.04 -1.93
CA ALA A 199 -15.57 31.40 -0.92
C ALA A 199 -15.43 30.60 0.39
N ILE A 200 -14.89 29.38 0.32
CA ILE A 200 -14.62 28.51 1.47
C ILE A 200 -13.13 28.21 1.65
N GLY A 201 -12.26 28.92 0.93
CA GLY A 201 -10.80 28.75 1.01
C GLY A 201 -10.30 27.36 0.61
N VAL A 202 -11.05 26.60 -0.18
CA VAL A 202 -10.63 25.27 -0.62
C VAL A 202 -9.70 25.40 -1.80
N ASP A 203 -8.53 24.77 -1.70
CA ASP A 203 -7.57 24.67 -2.77
C ASP A 203 -6.84 23.33 -2.68
N ALA A 204 -7.23 22.36 -3.50
CA ALA A 204 -6.79 20.98 -3.36
C ALA A 204 -6.52 20.28 -4.71
N PRO A 205 -5.49 19.42 -4.78
CA PRO A 205 -5.26 18.60 -5.97
C PRO A 205 -6.33 17.52 -6.11
N ILE A 206 -6.63 17.17 -7.36
CA ILE A 206 -7.57 16.09 -7.70
C ILE A 206 -6.78 14.85 -8.10
N VAL A 207 -7.13 13.71 -7.52
CA VAL A 207 -6.55 12.39 -7.77
C VAL A 207 -7.60 11.49 -8.43
N GLU A 208 -7.17 10.59 -9.30
CA GLU A 208 -8.06 9.61 -9.93
C GLU A 208 -8.38 8.48 -8.95
N GLY A 209 -9.67 8.24 -8.66
CA GLY A 209 -10.10 7.22 -7.69
C GLY A 209 -10.75 7.81 -6.44
N VAL A 210 -11.52 6.98 -5.73
CA VAL A 210 -12.23 7.34 -4.48
C VAL A 210 -11.95 6.34 -3.36
N THR A 211 -10.84 5.60 -3.46
CA THR A 211 -10.43 4.70 -2.39
C THR A 211 -9.87 5.49 -1.21
N TRP A 212 -9.84 4.88 -0.03
CA TRP A 212 -9.28 5.50 1.17
C TRP A 212 -7.83 5.99 0.98
N GLU A 213 -7.03 5.28 0.18
CA GLU A 213 -5.66 5.65 -0.12
C GLU A 213 -5.56 6.86 -1.05
N ASP A 214 -6.54 7.05 -1.92
CA ASP A 214 -6.61 8.18 -2.85
C ASP A 214 -7.08 9.44 -2.13
N LEU A 215 -8.09 9.32 -1.26
CA LEU A 215 -8.62 10.44 -0.48
C LEU A 215 -7.58 11.01 0.51
N LYS A 216 -6.59 10.22 0.92
CA LYS A 216 -5.43 10.71 1.67
C LYS A 216 -4.49 11.61 0.86
N LYS A 217 -4.48 11.46 -0.47
CA LYS A 217 -3.60 12.22 -1.37
C LYS A 217 -4.26 13.52 -1.86
N GLY A 218 -5.59 13.60 -1.81
CA GLY A 218 -6.35 14.77 -2.22
C GLY A 218 -7.82 14.46 -2.49
N VAL A 219 -8.46 15.31 -3.27
CA VAL A 219 -9.87 15.12 -3.67
C VAL A 219 -9.94 14.03 -4.73
N GLY A 220 -10.70 12.98 -4.49
CA GLY A 220 -10.87 11.85 -5.40
C GLY A 220 -11.90 12.13 -6.49
N HIS A 221 -11.55 11.85 -7.75
CA HIS A 221 -12.48 11.83 -8.88
C HIS A 221 -13.06 10.42 -9.05
N LEU A 222 -14.38 10.30 -9.05
CA LEU A 222 -15.06 9.02 -9.22
C LEU A 222 -14.79 8.45 -10.64
N PRO A 223 -14.18 7.26 -10.77
CA PRO A 223 -13.94 6.64 -12.06
C PRO A 223 -15.25 6.43 -12.82
N GLY A 224 -15.29 6.84 -14.09
CA GLY A 224 -16.48 6.76 -14.93
C GLY A 224 -17.46 7.93 -14.79
N SER A 225 -17.21 8.89 -13.90
CA SER A 225 -17.94 10.17 -13.91
C SER A 225 -17.41 11.12 -14.99
N ALA A 226 -18.19 12.15 -15.33
CA ALA A 226 -17.81 13.09 -16.39
C ALA A 226 -16.54 13.89 -16.04
N HIS A 227 -15.79 14.27 -17.06
CA HIS A 227 -14.65 15.17 -16.97
C HIS A 227 -15.07 16.65 -17.04
N PRO A 228 -14.23 17.60 -16.56
CA PRO A 228 -14.48 19.03 -16.74
C PRO A 228 -14.63 19.37 -18.23
N GLY A 229 -15.70 20.08 -18.56
CA GLY A 229 -16.07 20.43 -19.95
C GLY A 229 -16.83 19.33 -20.71
N GLN A 230 -16.95 18.12 -20.15
CA GLN A 230 -17.74 17.04 -20.75
C GLN A 230 -19.21 17.14 -20.33
N ARG A 231 -20.13 16.74 -21.22
CA ARG A 231 -21.56 16.64 -20.89
C ARG A 231 -21.78 15.53 -19.85
N GLY A 232 -22.34 15.89 -18.70
CA GLY A 232 -22.68 14.97 -17.61
C GLY A 232 -22.35 15.57 -16.24
N ASN A 233 -22.55 14.78 -15.18
CA ASN A 233 -22.18 15.19 -13.82
C ASN A 233 -20.79 14.63 -13.46
N MET A 234 -19.92 15.53 -13.01
CA MET A 234 -18.63 15.19 -12.44
C MET A 234 -18.80 14.96 -10.94
N TYR A 235 -18.27 13.85 -10.43
CA TYR A 235 -18.36 13.50 -9.01
C TYR A 235 -16.97 13.56 -8.37
N LEU A 236 -16.87 14.34 -7.30
CA LEU A 236 -15.68 14.51 -6.48
C LEU A 236 -15.98 14.10 -5.04
N ALA A 237 -15.10 13.30 -4.45
CA ALA A 237 -15.16 12.87 -3.05
C ALA A 237 -13.95 13.42 -2.29
N ALA A 238 -14.14 13.86 -1.06
CA ALA A 238 -13.08 14.35 -0.18
C ALA A 238 -13.35 13.89 1.26
N HIS A 239 -12.30 13.75 2.05
CA HIS A 239 -12.34 13.41 3.48
C HIS A 239 -11.42 14.37 4.24
#